data_AF-A0AAD8NY30-F1
#
_entry.id   AF-A0AAD8NY30-F1
#
_cell.length_a   1.000
_cell.length_b   1.000
_cell.length_c   1.000
_cell.angle_alpha   90.00
_cell.angle_beta   90.00
_cell.angle_gamma   90.00
#
_symmetry.space_group_name_H-M   'P 1'
#
loop_
_entity.id
_entity.type
_entity.pdbx_description
1 polymer ?
#
loop_
_entity_poly.entity_id
_entity_poly.type
_entity_poly.pdbx_seq_one_letter_code
_entity_poly.pdbx_strand_id
1 'polypeptide(L)'
;MSLSMKDLTFGEIDKFSISNVPPASKRLFVHIVMAYGFTFWTYYILYKEYKIVTDMRLHFLAAQIRHPDQFTVLVRNVPSDPDESVSEHVDHFFRVNHPDQYFLHKACKNEANHEGFWGLWGEKIDAIDYYTEEIEELSKESEVAERERVIGDPKAVIPAAFVSFKSRWDAAICAQTQQTKNPTRWLTEWAPEPRDVYWNNLAIPFVELNLRKLVMAGALFGLTFCFMVPIAIFLRHLRSISLIY
;
A
#
# COMPACT_ATOMS: atom_id res chain seq x y z
N MET A 1 50.95 8.04 -23.13
CA MET A 1 51.19 7.02 -22.10
C MET A 1 50.17 5.90 -22.32
N SER A 2 50.57 4.86 -23.04
CA SER A 2 49.71 3.74 -23.41
C SER A 2 49.42 2.91 -22.17
N LEU A 3 48.16 2.93 -21.70
CA LEU A 3 47.68 2.03 -20.66
C LEU A 3 47.69 0.60 -21.23
N SER A 4 48.80 -0.10 -20.98
CA SER A 4 48.96 -1.52 -21.29
C SER A 4 47.93 -2.30 -20.47
N MET A 5 47.06 -3.07 -21.12
CA MET A 5 46.08 -3.96 -20.46
C MET A 5 46.71 -5.09 -19.61
N LYS A 6 48.03 -5.02 -19.34
CA LYS A 6 48.79 -6.03 -18.61
C LYS A 6 48.80 -5.82 -17.09
N ASP A 7 48.35 -4.66 -16.60
CA ASP A 7 48.36 -4.33 -15.15
C ASP A 7 46.98 -4.53 -14.47
N LEU A 8 46.09 -5.33 -15.07
CA LEU A 8 44.87 -5.79 -14.40
C LEU A 8 45.18 -7.10 -13.67
N THR A 9 45.26 -7.04 -12.35
CA THR A 9 45.37 -8.22 -11.48
C THR A 9 44.18 -9.14 -11.73
N PHE A 10 44.42 -10.26 -12.42
CA PHE A 10 43.40 -11.26 -12.74
C PHE A 10 42.88 -11.90 -11.44
N GLY A 11 41.64 -11.60 -11.05
CA GLY A 11 40.99 -12.24 -9.92
C GLY A 11 40.58 -13.69 -10.24
N GLU A 12 40.40 -14.53 -9.24
CA GLU A 12 39.89 -15.90 -9.45
C GLU A 12 38.52 -15.94 -10.15
N ILE A 13 37.72 -14.90 -9.97
CA ILE A 13 36.39 -14.73 -10.58
C ILE A 13 36.48 -14.47 -12.09
N ASP A 14 37.53 -13.78 -12.56
CA ASP A 14 37.70 -13.48 -13.99
C ASP A 14 37.92 -14.74 -14.81
N LYS A 15 38.48 -15.80 -14.21
CA LYS A 15 38.66 -17.09 -14.89
C LYS A 15 37.34 -17.72 -15.35
N PHE A 16 36.24 -17.46 -14.63
CA PHE A 16 34.91 -18.00 -14.88
C PHE A 16 33.97 -17.01 -15.57
N SER A 17 34.39 -15.76 -15.72
CA SER A 17 33.60 -14.67 -16.29
C SER A 17 33.84 -14.50 -17.80
N ILE A 18 32.97 -13.73 -18.46
CA ILE A 18 33.09 -13.36 -19.86
C ILE A 18 34.39 -12.57 -20.17
N SER A 19 35.03 -12.00 -19.14
CA SER A 19 36.33 -11.32 -19.24
C SER A 19 37.46 -12.24 -19.74
N ASN A 20 37.32 -13.57 -19.57
CA ASN A 20 38.28 -14.57 -20.06
C ASN A 20 37.97 -15.09 -21.48
N VAL A 21 37.01 -14.47 -22.21
CA VAL A 21 36.63 -14.89 -23.58
C VAL A 21 37.20 -13.90 -24.61
N PRO A 22 38.14 -14.32 -25.50
CA PRO A 22 38.70 -13.41 -26.49
C PRO A 22 37.69 -13.07 -27.61
N PRO A 23 37.81 -11.90 -28.25
CA PRO A 23 36.94 -11.50 -29.35
C PRO A 23 37.01 -12.51 -30.51
N ALA A 24 35.87 -12.81 -31.13
CA ALA A 24 35.68 -13.86 -32.16
C ALA A 24 35.78 -15.32 -31.69
N SER A 25 35.78 -15.59 -30.37
CA SER A 25 35.75 -16.95 -29.82
C SER A 25 34.36 -17.59 -29.83
N LYS A 26 34.28 -18.88 -30.18
CA LYS A 26 33.05 -19.68 -30.10
C LYS A 26 32.60 -19.98 -28.66
N ARG A 27 33.43 -19.69 -27.65
CA ARG A 27 33.15 -19.98 -26.23
C ARG A 27 32.03 -19.11 -25.64
N LEU A 28 31.78 -17.93 -26.21
CA LEU A 28 30.69 -17.05 -25.77
C LEU A 28 29.31 -17.73 -25.88
N PHE A 29 29.13 -18.58 -26.90
CA PHE A 29 27.89 -19.33 -27.11
C PHE A 29 27.51 -20.18 -25.89
N VAL A 30 28.51 -20.74 -25.19
CA VAL A 30 28.28 -21.56 -23.98
C VAL A 30 27.68 -20.73 -22.85
N HIS A 31 28.18 -19.50 -22.62
CA HIS A 31 27.61 -18.60 -21.62
C HIS A 31 26.17 -18.20 -21.96
N ILE A 32 25.87 -17.97 -23.25
CA ILE A 32 24.51 -17.66 -23.72
C ILE A 32 23.58 -18.85 -23.47
N VAL A 33 23.98 -20.06 -23.84
CA VAL A 33 23.19 -21.28 -23.61
C VAL A 33 22.95 -21.51 -22.12
N MET A 34 23.98 -21.33 -21.27
CA MET A 34 23.84 -21.44 -19.82
C MET A 34 22.89 -20.38 -19.25
N ALA A 35 22.97 -19.13 -19.73
CA ALA A 35 22.05 -18.08 -19.32
C ALA A 35 20.59 -18.44 -19.64
N TYR A 36 20.31 -18.90 -20.87
CA TYR A 36 18.97 -19.39 -21.23
C TYR A 36 18.55 -20.61 -20.39
N GLY A 37 19.47 -21.53 -20.09
CA GLY A 37 19.21 -22.68 -19.23
C GLY A 37 18.81 -22.28 -17.82
N PHE A 38 19.55 -21.35 -17.20
CA PHE A 38 19.20 -20.81 -15.89
C PHE A 38 17.90 -20.03 -15.91
N THR A 39 17.69 -19.15 -16.90
CA THR A 39 16.46 -18.39 -17.03
C THR A 39 15.25 -19.32 -17.18
N PHE A 40 15.33 -20.32 -18.06
CA PHE A 40 14.28 -21.32 -18.23
C PHE A 40 14.01 -22.08 -16.92
N TRP A 41 15.05 -22.54 -16.24
CA TRP A 41 14.93 -23.24 -14.95
C TRP A 41 14.27 -22.36 -13.88
N THR A 42 14.67 -21.09 -13.78
CA THR A 42 14.05 -20.14 -12.83
C THR A 42 12.59 -19.88 -13.16
N TYR A 43 12.23 -19.72 -14.43
CA TYR A 43 10.84 -19.57 -14.85
C TYR A 43 10.03 -20.83 -14.56
N TYR A 44 10.61 -22.02 -14.75
CA TYR A 44 9.97 -23.28 -14.45
C TYR A 44 9.67 -23.43 -12.94
N ILE A 45 10.66 -23.14 -12.09
CA ILE A 45 10.45 -23.12 -10.63
C ILE A 45 9.40 -22.09 -10.26
N LEU A 46 9.51 -20.85 -10.76
CA LEU A 46 8.57 -19.78 -10.43
C LEU A 46 7.14 -20.14 -10.84
N TYR A 47 6.96 -20.75 -12.00
CA TYR A 47 5.66 -21.23 -12.47
C TYR A 47 5.09 -22.32 -11.55
N LYS A 48 5.92 -23.30 -11.15
CA LYS A 48 5.51 -24.37 -10.24
C LYS A 48 5.10 -23.82 -8.88
N GLU A 49 5.94 -22.97 -8.28
CA GLU A 49 5.66 -22.35 -6.98
C GLU A 49 4.44 -21.43 -7.04
N TYR A 50 4.30 -20.65 -8.12
CA TYR A 50 3.13 -19.78 -8.31
C TYR A 50 1.83 -20.59 -8.34
N LYS A 51 1.83 -21.77 -8.98
CA LYS A 51 0.69 -22.67 -8.98
C LYS A 51 0.36 -23.17 -7.57
N ILE A 52 1.37 -23.55 -6.78
CA ILE A 52 1.18 -24.01 -5.40
C ILE A 52 0.62 -22.87 -4.53
N VAL A 53 1.19 -21.67 -4.60
CA VAL A 53 0.71 -20.50 -3.85
C VAL A 53 -0.72 -20.13 -4.22
N THR A 54 -1.07 -20.18 -5.51
CA THR A 54 -2.43 -19.87 -5.97
C THR A 54 -3.44 -20.90 -5.46
N ASP A 55 -3.08 -22.19 -5.47
CA ASP A 55 -3.93 -23.27 -4.96
C ASP A 55 -4.13 -23.15 -3.43
N MET A 56 -3.06 -22.91 -2.68
CA MET A 56 -3.15 -22.65 -1.23
C MET A 56 -4.02 -21.43 -0.91
N ARG A 57 -3.88 -20.35 -1.69
CA ARG A 57 -4.70 -19.14 -1.55
C ARG A 57 -6.17 -19.42 -1.82
N LEU A 58 -6.50 -20.17 -2.87
CA LEU A 58 -7.89 -20.50 -3.20
C LEU A 58 -8.53 -21.37 -2.11
N HIS A 59 -7.81 -22.39 -1.63
CA HIS A 59 -8.27 -23.23 -0.52
C HIS A 59 -8.47 -22.41 0.77
N PHE A 60 -7.54 -21.52 1.10
CA PHE A 60 -7.66 -20.63 2.26
C PHE A 60 -8.90 -19.72 2.14
N LEU A 61 -9.08 -19.05 1.01
CA LEU A 61 -10.22 -18.16 0.77
C LEU A 61 -11.57 -18.89 0.83
N ALA A 62 -11.62 -20.14 0.35
CA ALA A 62 -12.82 -20.96 0.42
C ALA A 62 -13.14 -21.45 1.85
N ALA A 63 -12.10 -21.71 2.65
CA ALA A 63 -12.22 -22.20 4.03
C ALA A 63 -12.41 -21.06 5.07
N GLN A 64 -12.11 -19.82 4.70
CA GLN A 64 -12.16 -18.68 5.63
C GLN A 64 -13.59 -18.40 6.13
N ILE A 65 -13.70 -18.22 7.45
CA ILE A 65 -14.93 -17.85 8.14
C ILE A 65 -15.38 -16.46 7.64
N ARG A 66 -16.68 -16.16 7.74
CA ARG A 66 -17.23 -14.84 7.34
C ARG A 66 -16.50 -13.72 8.09
N HIS A 67 -15.83 -12.87 7.31
CA HIS A 67 -15.14 -11.69 7.81
C HIS A 67 -15.75 -10.44 7.14
N PRO A 68 -15.88 -9.29 7.84
CA PRO A 68 -16.62 -8.12 7.35
C PRO A 68 -16.05 -7.48 6.07
N ASP A 69 -14.75 -7.64 5.81
CA ASP A 69 -14.05 -7.20 4.59
C ASP A 69 -14.62 -7.89 3.32
N GLN A 70 -15.05 -9.15 3.42
CA GLN A 70 -15.62 -9.91 2.29
C GLN A 70 -16.97 -9.37 1.83
N PHE A 71 -17.64 -8.58 2.66
CA PHE A 71 -18.97 -8.03 2.40
C PHE A 71 -18.95 -6.52 2.24
N THR A 72 -17.81 -5.87 2.52
CA THR A 72 -17.72 -4.41 2.59
C THR A 72 -16.80 -3.89 1.49
N VAL A 73 -17.26 -2.84 0.81
CA VAL A 73 -16.53 -2.13 -0.23
C VAL A 73 -16.26 -0.72 0.28
N LEU A 74 -15.01 -0.27 0.15
CA LEU A 74 -14.64 1.11 0.40
C LEU A 74 -14.96 1.94 -0.84
N VAL A 75 -15.82 2.94 -0.68
CA VAL A 75 -16.18 3.90 -1.71
C VAL A 75 -15.45 5.21 -1.45
N ARG A 76 -14.72 5.72 -2.45
CA ARG A 76 -13.94 6.96 -2.37
C ARG A 76 -14.35 7.93 -3.47
N ASN A 77 -14.08 9.22 -3.25
CA ASN A 77 -14.44 10.31 -4.15
C ASN A 77 -15.95 10.35 -4.46
N VAL A 78 -16.76 10.27 -3.41
CA VAL A 78 -18.19 10.58 -3.51
C VAL A 78 -18.32 12.05 -3.94
N PRO A 79 -19.04 12.37 -5.02
CA PRO A 79 -19.23 13.75 -5.43
C PRO A 79 -19.98 14.51 -4.34
N SER A 80 -19.56 15.74 -4.06
CA SER A 80 -20.29 16.63 -3.15
C SER A 80 -21.57 17.11 -3.82
N ASP A 81 -22.68 16.95 -3.12
CA ASP A 81 -23.99 17.48 -3.49
C ASP A 81 -24.34 18.65 -2.55
N PRO A 82 -24.83 19.80 -3.06
CA PRO A 82 -25.26 20.90 -2.20
C PRO A 82 -26.54 20.61 -1.41
N ASP A 83 -27.38 19.69 -1.88
CA ASP A 83 -28.70 19.42 -1.31
C ASP A 83 -28.74 18.18 -0.40
N GLU A 84 -27.72 17.30 -0.49
CA GLU A 84 -27.65 16.02 0.24
C GLU A 84 -26.33 15.85 1.02
N SER A 85 -26.40 15.22 2.19
CA SER A 85 -25.20 14.77 2.91
C SER A 85 -24.51 13.61 2.18
N VAL A 86 -23.21 13.39 2.41
CA VAL A 86 -22.47 12.26 1.81
C VAL A 86 -23.15 10.92 2.13
N SER A 87 -23.71 10.76 3.33
CA SER A 87 -24.47 9.57 3.72
C SER A 87 -25.74 9.37 2.91
N GLU A 88 -26.55 10.42 2.74
CA GLU A 88 -27.80 10.35 1.95
C GLU A 88 -27.48 10.09 0.48
N HIS A 89 -26.45 10.74 -0.05
CA HIS A 89 -26.03 10.56 -1.43
C HIS A 89 -25.56 9.13 -1.72
N VAL A 90 -24.79 8.53 -0.81
CA VAL A 90 -24.38 7.12 -0.88
C VAL A 90 -25.60 6.20 -0.79
N ASP A 91 -26.51 6.44 0.15
CA ASP A 91 -27.73 5.63 0.31
C ASP A 91 -28.59 5.65 -0.95
N HIS A 92 -28.83 6.84 -1.51
CA HIS A 92 -29.59 7.01 -2.75
C HIS A 92 -28.92 6.30 -3.94
N PHE A 93 -27.61 6.51 -4.11
CA PHE A 93 -26.86 5.88 -5.22
C PHE A 93 -26.92 4.35 -5.18
N PHE A 94 -26.70 3.74 -4.02
CA PHE A 94 -26.68 2.28 -3.91
C PHE A 94 -28.08 1.67 -3.92
N ARG A 95 -29.12 2.37 -3.46
CA ARG A 95 -30.50 1.89 -3.61
C ARG A 95 -30.96 1.87 -5.06
N VAL A 96 -30.54 2.85 -5.86
CA VAL A 96 -30.91 2.91 -7.29
C VAL A 96 -30.14 1.88 -8.10
N ASN A 97 -28.83 1.72 -7.85
CA ASN A 97 -27.98 0.85 -8.66
C ASN A 97 -27.92 -0.61 -8.16
N HIS A 98 -28.15 -0.85 -6.87
CA HIS A 98 -28.04 -2.17 -6.21
C HIS A 98 -29.21 -2.44 -5.23
N PRO A 99 -30.48 -2.40 -5.69
CA PRO A 99 -31.69 -2.29 -4.84
C PRO A 99 -31.89 -3.43 -3.83
N ASP A 100 -31.58 -4.67 -4.19
CA ASP A 100 -31.84 -5.84 -3.32
C ASP A 100 -30.63 -6.24 -2.45
N GLN A 101 -29.45 -5.72 -2.79
CA GLN A 101 -28.15 -6.23 -2.36
C GLN A 101 -27.47 -5.34 -1.30
N TYR A 102 -27.81 -4.05 -1.30
CA TYR A 102 -27.34 -3.08 -0.32
C TYR A 102 -27.90 -3.37 1.09
N PHE A 103 -27.02 -3.33 2.10
CA PHE A 103 -27.39 -3.58 3.50
C PHE A 103 -27.26 -2.31 4.36
N LEU A 104 -26.07 -1.72 4.39
CA LEU A 104 -25.78 -0.56 5.24
C LEU A 104 -24.54 0.17 4.72
N HIS A 105 -24.44 1.47 4.99
CA HIS A 105 -23.22 2.23 4.80
C HIS A 105 -22.78 2.90 6.11
N LYS A 106 -21.47 3.13 6.25
CA LYS A 106 -20.89 3.98 7.30
C LYS A 106 -19.98 5.01 6.65
N ALA A 107 -20.35 6.29 6.76
CA ALA A 107 -19.53 7.40 6.27
C ALA A 107 -18.23 7.51 7.09
N CYS A 108 -17.11 7.80 6.42
CA CYS A 108 -15.82 7.99 7.08
C CYS A 108 -15.75 9.39 7.70
N LYS A 109 -15.24 9.47 8.93
CA LYS A 109 -15.01 10.73 9.64
C LYS A 109 -13.53 10.88 9.99
N ASN A 110 -13.05 12.12 10.01
CA ASN A 110 -11.69 12.42 10.47
C ASN A 110 -11.65 12.39 12.00
N GLU A 111 -10.88 11.48 12.58
CA GLU A 111 -10.52 11.48 14.00
C GLU A 111 -9.23 12.30 14.16
N ALA A 112 -9.31 13.43 14.86
CA ALA A 112 -8.15 14.23 15.22
C ALA A 112 -7.56 13.69 16.53
N ASN A 113 -6.38 13.07 16.46
CA ASN A 113 -5.63 12.72 17.67
C ASN A 113 -5.11 14.00 18.34
N HIS A 114 -5.48 14.21 19.60
CA HIS A 114 -4.80 15.16 20.47
C HIS A 114 -3.57 14.48 21.08
N GLU A 115 -2.41 14.72 20.51
CA GLU A 115 -1.14 14.40 21.18
C GLU A 115 -0.86 15.49 22.21
N GLY A 116 -0.89 15.12 23.49
CA GLY A 116 -0.47 16.01 24.58
C GLY A 116 0.99 16.42 24.44
N PHE A 117 1.33 17.58 25.00
CA PHE A 117 2.70 18.08 24.99
C PHE A 117 3.60 17.19 25.84
N TRP A 118 4.41 16.38 25.17
CA TRP A 118 5.65 15.78 25.69
C TRP A 118 5.53 14.70 26.77
N GLY A 119 4.38 14.07 27.02
CA GLY A 119 4.29 12.73 27.66
C GLY A 119 5.14 12.45 28.91
N LEU A 120 5.55 13.48 29.67
CA LEU A 120 6.63 13.34 30.64
C LEU A 120 6.16 13.35 32.09
N TRP A 121 4.96 13.86 32.40
CA TRP A 121 4.51 14.06 33.79
C TRP A 121 3.15 13.39 34.00
N GLY A 122 3.13 12.34 34.84
CA GLY A 122 1.92 11.65 35.27
C GLY A 122 2.21 10.70 36.44
N GLU A 123 1.39 10.78 37.49
CA GLU A 123 1.47 9.93 38.67
C GLU A 123 0.92 8.53 38.36
N LYS A 124 1.61 7.49 38.84
CA LYS A 124 1.26 6.10 38.53
C LYS A 124 0.25 5.58 39.56
N ILE A 125 -1.03 5.63 39.20
CA ILE A 125 -2.16 5.04 39.94
C ILE A 125 -2.60 3.77 39.19
N ASP A 126 -3.25 2.82 39.88
CA ASP A 126 -3.69 1.55 39.30
C ASP A 126 -4.58 1.78 38.06
N ALA A 127 -4.07 1.32 36.92
CA ALA A 127 -4.31 1.91 35.61
C ALA A 127 -5.45 1.24 34.81
N ILE A 128 -6.28 0.41 35.43
CA ILE A 128 -7.32 -0.32 34.70
C ILE A 128 -8.68 0.32 34.97
N ASP A 129 -9.11 0.43 36.21
CA ASP A 129 -10.46 0.97 36.51
C ASP A 129 -10.55 2.47 36.24
N TYR A 130 -9.51 3.24 36.60
CA TYR A 130 -9.44 4.69 36.35
C TYR A 130 -9.44 5.03 34.86
N TYR A 131 -8.62 4.34 34.05
CA TYR A 131 -8.61 4.57 32.61
C TYR A 131 -9.85 3.98 31.93
N THR A 132 -10.51 2.95 32.49
CA THR A 132 -11.75 2.43 31.92
C THR A 132 -12.89 3.44 32.09
N GLU A 133 -13.03 4.04 33.28
CA GLU A 133 -14.02 5.10 33.52
C GLU A 133 -13.70 6.37 32.74
N GLU A 134 -12.44 6.80 32.70
CA GLU A 134 -12.00 7.96 31.91
C GLU A 134 -12.16 7.73 30.39
N ILE A 135 -11.90 6.52 29.88
CA ILE A 135 -12.17 6.16 28.47
C ILE A 135 -13.69 6.16 28.21
N GLU A 136 -14.52 5.69 29.13
CA GLU A 136 -15.98 5.72 28.97
C GLU A 136 -16.54 7.15 29.01
N GLU A 137 -16.00 8.02 29.86
CA GLU A 137 -16.41 9.42 29.95
C GLU A 137 -15.90 10.23 28.75
N LEU A 138 -14.62 10.10 28.38
CA LEU A 138 -14.05 10.72 27.18
C LEU A 138 -14.66 10.19 25.89
N SER A 139 -15.02 8.90 25.82
CA SER A 139 -15.71 8.35 24.65
C SER A 139 -17.14 8.89 24.53
N LYS A 140 -17.88 9.03 25.63
CA LYS A 140 -19.21 9.66 25.62
C LYS A 140 -19.13 11.15 25.27
N GLU A 141 -18.18 11.89 25.85
CA GLU A 141 -17.98 13.31 25.58
C GLU A 141 -17.55 13.53 24.11
N SER A 142 -16.62 12.70 23.62
CA SER A 142 -16.24 12.64 22.21
C SER A 142 -17.46 12.32 21.35
N GLU A 143 -18.22 11.26 21.61
CA GLU A 143 -19.42 10.92 20.84
C GLU A 143 -20.46 12.05 20.76
N VAL A 144 -20.69 12.78 21.86
CA VAL A 144 -21.62 13.92 21.92
C VAL A 144 -21.08 15.12 21.15
N ALA A 145 -19.83 15.52 21.39
CA ALA A 145 -19.16 16.59 20.65
C ALA A 145 -19.04 16.26 19.15
N GLU A 146 -18.87 14.99 18.82
CA GLU A 146 -18.74 14.47 17.46
C GLU A 146 -20.08 14.45 16.73
N ARG A 147 -21.19 14.14 17.41
CA ARG A 147 -22.54 14.30 16.87
C ARG A 147 -22.83 15.77 16.57
N GLU A 148 -22.47 16.68 17.48
CA GLU A 148 -22.65 18.12 17.26
C GLU A 148 -21.79 18.64 16.10
N ARG A 149 -20.54 18.17 15.93
CA ARG A 149 -19.69 18.53 14.78
C ARG A 149 -20.19 18.00 13.44
N VAL A 150 -20.70 16.76 13.38
CA VAL A 150 -21.26 16.21 12.12
C VAL A 150 -22.51 16.98 11.70
N ILE A 151 -23.31 17.41 12.68
CA ILE A 151 -24.52 18.21 12.44
C ILE A 151 -24.16 19.66 12.10
N GLY A 152 -23.07 20.20 12.65
CA GLY A 152 -22.67 21.60 12.50
C GLY A 152 -21.80 21.92 11.27
N ASP A 153 -20.89 21.03 10.85
CA ASP A 153 -19.89 21.30 9.81
C ASP A 153 -19.92 20.28 8.66
N PRO A 154 -20.50 20.61 7.49
CA PRO A 154 -20.50 19.73 6.32
C PRO A 154 -19.09 19.43 5.77
N LYS A 155 -18.08 20.24 6.14
CA LYS A 155 -16.67 20.03 5.76
C LYS A 155 -15.96 18.94 6.58
N ALA A 156 -16.53 18.50 7.70
CA ALA A 156 -15.93 17.45 8.53
C ALA A 156 -16.18 16.04 7.96
N VAL A 157 -17.13 15.90 7.04
CA VAL A 157 -17.49 14.63 6.41
C VAL A 157 -16.55 14.36 5.23
N ILE A 158 -15.86 13.23 5.29
CA ILE A 158 -14.96 12.79 4.22
C ILE A 158 -15.82 12.32 3.02
N PRO A 159 -15.45 12.59 1.76
CA PRO A 159 -16.11 12.01 0.58
C PRO A 159 -15.75 10.53 0.38
N ALA A 160 -15.84 9.74 1.45
CA ALA A 160 -15.60 8.30 1.48
C ALA A 160 -16.58 7.60 2.43
N ALA A 161 -16.98 6.39 2.08
CA ALA A 161 -17.90 5.58 2.86
C ALA A 161 -17.58 4.09 2.71
N PHE A 162 -17.81 3.33 3.77
CA PHE A 162 -17.83 1.88 3.73
C PHE A 162 -19.26 1.42 3.39
N VAL A 163 -19.41 0.61 2.35
CA VAL A 163 -20.71 0.09 1.90
C VAL A 163 -20.70 -1.41 2.05
N SER A 164 -21.60 -1.94 2.88
CA SER A 164 -21.74 -3.37 3.14
C SER A 164 -22.91 -3.96 2.35
N PHE A 165 -22.67 -5.13 1.77
CA PHE A 165 -23.64 -5.89 0.97
C PHE A 165 -24.09 -7.15 1.71
N LYS A 166 -25.27 -7.67 1.33
CA LYS A 166 -25.80 -8.94 1.88
C LYS A 166 -25.01 -10.18 1.41
N SER A 167 -24.39 -10.11 0.23
CA SER A 167 -23.65 -11.21 -0.38
C SER A 167 -22.21 -10.82 -0.71
N ARG A 168 -21.27 -11.77 -0.54
CA ARG A 168 -19.86 -11.63 -0.95
C ARG A 168 -19.73 -11.39 -2.45
N TRP A 169 -20.60 -12.03 -3.23
CA TRP A 169 -20.59 -11.92 -4.68
C TRP A 169 -20.95 -10.51 -5.14
N ASP A 170 -21.91 -9.88 -4.46
CA ASP A 170 -22.37 -8.53 -4.81
C ASP A 170 -21.32 -7.48 -4.45
N ALA A 171 -20.68 -7.64 -3.27
CA ALA A 171 -19.49 -6.87 -2.91
C ALA A 171 -18.37 -7.03 -3.95
N ALA A 172 -18.15 -8.25 -4.45
CA ALA A 172 -17.15 -8.53 -5.48
C ALA A 172 -17.46 -7.84 -6.80
N ILE A 173 -18.72 -7.85 -7.24
CA ILE A 173 -19.16 -7.15 -8.45
C ILE A 173 -18.97 -5.65 -8.27
N CYS A 174 -19.43 -5.08 -7.15
CA CYS A 174 -19.32 -3.66 -6.86
C CYS A 174 -17.84 -3.21 -6.89
N ALA A 175 -16.95 -3.92 -6.21
CA ALA A 175 -15.52 -3.60 -6.16
C ALA A 175 -14.80 -3.72 -7.52
N GLN A 176 -15.30 -4.56 -8.43
CA GLN A 176 -14.66 -4.82 -9.73
C GLN A 176 -15.24 -4.01 -10.89
N THR A 177 -16.44 -3.44 -10.73
CA THR A 177 -17.15 -2.73 -11.80
C THR A 177 -17.02 -1.23 -11.65
N GLN A 178 -16.87 -0.56 -12.79
CA GLN A 178 -16.88 0.90 -12.85
C GLN A 178 -18.32 1.41 -12.64
N GLN A 179 -18.54 2.18 -11.57
CA GLN A 179 -19.88 2.61 -11.16
C GLN A 179 -20.44 3.77 -12.00
N THR A 180 -19.59 4.66 -12.52
CA THR A 180 -20.02 5.86 -13.27
C THR A 180 -19.17 6.13 -14.50
N LYS A 181 -19.67 6.97 -15.42
CA LYS A 181 -18.98 7.35 -16.66
C LYS A 181 -17.62 8.01 -16.42
N ASN A 182 -17.49 8.75 -15.32
CA ASN A 182 -16.23 9.38 -14.94
C ASN A 182 -15.38 8.42 -14.06
N PRO A 183 -14.19 8.00 -14.51
CA PRO A 183 -13.36 7.04 -13.79
C PRO A 183 -12.78 7.56 -12.47
N THR A 184 -12.89 8.85 -12.16
CA THR A 184 -12.34 9.43 -10.91
C THR A 184 -13.36 9.61 -9.80
N ARG A 185 -14.66 9.38 -10.07
CA ARG A 185 -15.74 9.47 -9.09
C ARG A 185 -16.27 8.08 -8.75
N TRP A 186 -16.79 7.92 -7.53
CA TRP A 186 -17.34 6.63 -7.07
C TRP A 186 -16.34 5.49 -7.23
N LEU A 187 -15.11 5.70 -6.76
CA LEU A 187 -14.07 4.67 -6.80
C LEU A 187 -14.38 3.61 -5.76
N THR A 188 -14.56 2.38 -6.21
CA THR A 188 -14.88 1.22 -5.35
C THR A 188 -13.64 0.34 -5.22
N GLU A 189 -13.22 0.10 -3.98
CA GLU A 189 -12.10 -0.78 -3.64
C GLU A 189 -12.57 -1.79 -2.59
N TRP A 190 -11.94 -2.97 -2.53
CA TRP A 190 -12.18 -3.90 -1.44
C TRP A 190 -11.84 -3.23 -0.10
N ALA A 191 -12.77 -3.25 0.86
CA ALA A 191 -12.49 -2.67 2.16
C ALA A 191 -11.40 -3.51 2.86
N PRO A 192 -10.35 -2.88 3.42
CA PRO A 192 -9.41 -3.62 4.27
C PRO A 192 -10.10 -4.06 5.56
N GLU A 193 -9.48 -5.02 6.26
CA GLU A 193 -9.93 -5.39 7.59
C GLU A 193 -9.96 -4.15 8.50
N PRO A 194 -10.95 -4.00 9.40
CA PRO A 194 -11.09 -2.80 10.23
C PRO A 194 -9.84 -2.37 11.01
N ARG A 195 -8.95 -3.32 11.32
CA ARG A 195 -7.68 -3.10 12.02
C ARG A 195 -6.57 -2.57 11.10
N ASP A 196 -6.67 -2.86 9.81
CA ASP A 196 -5.73 -2.44 8.77
C ASP A 196 -6.15 -1.11 8.11
N VAL A 197 -7.29 -0.55 8.52
CA VAL A 197 -7.77 0.76 8.03
C VAL A 197 -6.94 1.88 8.65
N TYR A 198 -6.15 2.56 7.83
CA TYR A 198 -5.48 3.79 8.23
C TYR A 198 -6.35 5.02 7.93
N TRP A 199 -7.16 5.41 8.92
CA TRP A 199 -8.20 6.43 8.81
C TRP A 199 -7.71 7.79 8.27
N ASN A 200 -6.52 8.22 8.70
CA ASN A 200 -5.92 9.49 8.26
C ASN A 200 -5.68 9.55 6.74
N ASN A 201 -5.54 8.41 6.05
CA ASN A 201 -5.36 8.38 4.60
C ASN A 201 -6.69 8.37 3.82
N LEU A 202 -7.82 8.14 4.48
CA LEU A 202 -9.13 8.10 3.83
C LEU A 202 -9.59 9.50 3.40
N ALA A 203 -9.21 10.54 4.14
CA ALA A 203 -9.56 11.93 3.88
C ALA A 203 -8.87 12.60 2.71
N ILE A 204 -7.85 11.96 2.12
CA ILE A 204 -7.02 12.63 1.12
C ILE A 204 -7.72 12.56 -0.25
N PRO A 205 -7.95 13.72 -0.92
CA PRO A 205 -8.57 13.74 -2.24
C PRO A 205 -7.64 13.15 -3.32
N PHE A 206 -8.24 12.63 -4.40
CA PHE A 206 -7.52 11.92 -5.47
C PHE A 206 -6.36 12.70 -6.11
N VAL A 207 -6.54 14.00 -6.35
CA VAL A 207 -5.49 14.83 -6.97
C VAL A 207 -4.29 14.97 -6.03
N GLU A 208 -4.55 15.16 -4.74
CA GLU A 208 -3.50 15.24 -3.74
C GLU A 208 -2.77 13.90 -3.56
N LEU A 209 -3.49 12.77 -3.63
CA LEU A 209 -2.88 11.44 -3.62
C LEU A 209 -1.85 11.28 -4.76
N ASN A 210 -2.19 11.70 -5.97
CA ASN A 210 -1.27 11.60 -7.11
C ASN A 210 -0.08 12.56 -6.99
N LEU A 211 -0.28 13.77 -6.47
CA LEU A 211 0.81 14.69 -6.18
C LEU A 211 1.76 14.12 -5.11
N ARG A 212 1.23 13.59 -4.01
CA ARG A 212 2.02 12.94 -2.95
C ARG A 212 2.81 11.76 -3.50
N LYS A 213 2.22 10.92 -4.36
CA LYS A 213 2.93 9.82 -5.04
C LYS A 213 4.09 10.34 -5.89
N LEU A 214 3.89 11.42 -6.63
CA LEU A 214 4.94 12.04 -7.45
C LEU A 214 6.08 12.60 -6.60
N VAL A 215 5.75 13.31 -5.51
CA VAL A 215 6.74 13.84 -4.56
C VAL A 215 7.54 12.71 -3.92
N MET A 216 6.88 11.63 -3.47
CA MET A 216 7.54 10.46 -2.88
C MET A 216 8.43 9.75 -3.90
N ALA A 217 8.00 9.61 -5.15
CA ALA A 217 8.83 9.05 -6.21
C ALA A 217 10.08 9.91 -6.47
N GLY A 218 9.93 11.23 -6.51
CA GLY A 218 11.04 12.18 -6.64
C GLY A 218 12.00 12.13 -5.45
N ALA A 219 11.48 12.06 -4.23
CA ALA A 219 12.26 11.91 -3.01
C ALA A 219 13.04 10.59 -2.98
N LEU A 220 12.39 9.47 -3.33
CA LEU A 220 13.05 8.17 -3.44
C LEU A 220 14.13 8.17 -4.52
N PHE A 221 13.85 8.78 -5.68
CA PHE A 221 14.85 8.97 -6.73
C PHE A 221 16.05 9.74 -6.18
N GLY A 222 15.85 10.91 -5.57
CA GLY A 222 16.92 11.68 -4.95
C GLY A 222 17.70 10.89 -3.90
N LEU A 223 17.01 10.12 -3.06
CA LEU A 223 17.60 9.24 -2.06
C LEU A 223 18.57 8.22 -2.70
N THR A 224 18.18 7.59 -3.82
CA THR A 224 19.08 6.65 -4.53
C THR A 224 20.38 7.32 -4.99
N PHE A 225 20.33 8.55 -5.51
CA PHE A 225 21.56 9.30 -5.87
C PHE A 225 22.40 9.65 -4.66
N CYS A 226 21.77 10.08 -3.56
CA CYS A 226 22.46 10.36 -2.31
C CYS A 226 23.20 9.11 -1.79
N PHE A 227 22.60 7.92 -1.90
CA PHE A 227 23.25 6.67 -1.50
C PHE A 227 24.36 6.21 -2.46
N MET A 228 24.34 6.62 -3.73
CA MET A 228 25.43 6.31 -4.68
C MET A 228 26.76 6.95 -4.27
N VAL A 229 26.75 8.13 -3.63
CA VAL A 229 27.98 8.85 -3.24
C VAL A 229 28.78 8.11 -2.16
N PRO A 230 28.21 7.71 -1.00
CA PRO A 230 28.91 6.90 -0.01
C PRO A 230 29.39 5.56 -0.57
N ILE A 231 28.56 4.89 -1.38
CA ILE A 231 28.92 3.60 -2.00
C ILE A 231 30.14 3.78 -2.90
N ALA A 232 30.16 4.80 -3.75
CA ALA A 232 31.28 5.06 -4.66
C ALA A 232 32.57 5.41 -3.91
N ILE A 233 32.49 6.26 -2.89
CA ILE A 233 33.66 6.63 -2.07
C ILE A 233 34.20 5.41 -1.33
N PHE A 234 33.32 4.64 -0.69
CA PHE A 234 33.69 3.44 0.06
C PHE A 234 34.33 2.37 -0.84
N LEU A 235 33.71 2.05 -1.98
CA LEU A 235 34.26 1.08 -2.94
C LEU A 235 35.60 1.56 -3.52
N ARG A 236 35.73 2.85 -3.82
CA ARG A 236 36.99 3.43 -4.29
C ARG A 236 38.08 3.32 -3.23
N HIS A 237 37.75 3.58 -1.96
CA HIS A 237 38.68 3.47 -0.85
C HIS A 237 39.14 2.02 -0.65
N LEU A 238 38.21 1.06 -0.60
CA LEU A 238 38.53 -0.37 -0.52
C LEU A 238 39.43 -0.83 -1.68
N ARG A 239 39.13 -0.40 -2.90
CA ARG A 239 39.95 -0.72 -4.08
C ARG A 239 41.36 -0.14 -3.97
N SER A 240 41.48 1.09 -3.47
CA SER A 240 42.79 1.72 -3.24
C SER A 240 43.62 0.93 -2.24
N ILE A 241 43.02 0.42 -1.16
CA ILE A 241 43.73 -0.42 -0.18
C ILE A 241 44.22 -1.71 -0.83
N SER A 242 43.37 -2.39 -1.61
CA SER A 242 43.74 -3.63 -2.34
C SER A 242 44.78 -3.45 -3.46
N LEU A 243 45.08 -2.21 -3.86
CA LEU A 243 46.13 -1.90 -4.83
C LEU A 243 47.45 -1.51 -4.16
N ILE A 244 47.42 -1.17 -2.85
CA ILE A 244 48.58 -0.77 -2.05
C ILE A 244 49.18 -1.98 -1.31
N TYR A 245 48.34 -2.94 -0.91
CA TYR A 245 48.73 -4.25 -0.37
C TYR A 245 48.67 -5.33 -1.45
#